data_AF-A0A7C2A4X0-F1
#
_entry.id   AF-A0A7C2A4X0-F1
#
_cell.length_a   1.000
_cell.length_b   1.000
_cell.length_c   1.000
_cell.angle_alpha   90.00
_cell.angle_beta   90.00
_cell.angle_gamma   90.00
#
_symmetry.space_group_name_H-M   'P 1'
#
loop_
_entity.id
_entity.type
_entity.pdbx_description
1 polymer ?
#
loop_
_entity_poly.entity_id
_entity_poly.type
_entity_poly.pdbx_seq_one_letter_code
_entity_poly.pdbx_strand_id
1 'polypeptide(L)'
;MDREEIKLLERVFGDGYRKAEDKLGFMRLSGIPMEMALDGRPACKLVMVKVSDTFTVGSAGPGFGSRDLVYHPFPGEMVTSETALEFIFVHGDGTETYTLAQLLAIRDRRDRP
;
A
#
# COMPACT_ATOMS: atom_id res chain seq x y z
N MET A 1 -15.12 -4.48 -3.66
CA MET A 1 -13.83 -4.77 -4.31
C MET A 1 -13.18 -5.88 -3.54
N ASP A 2 -12.78 -6.95 -4.22
CA ASP A 2 -12.21 -8.13 -3.57
C ASP A 2 -10.72 -7.95 -3.27
N ARG A 3 -10.17 -8.74 -2.35
CA ARG A 3 -8.77 -8.58 -1.90
C ARG A 3 -7.76 -8.75 -3.03
N GLU A 4 -8.00 -9.67 -3.96
CA GLU A 4 -7.12 -9.91 -5.11
C GLU A 4 -7.13 -8.75 -6.10
N GLU A 5 -8.30 -8.15 -6.30
CA GLU A 5 -8.47 -6.96 -7.15
C GLU A 5 -7.71 -5.77 -6.58
N ILE A 6 -7.77 -5.55 -5.26
CA ILE A 6 -6.98 -4.51 -4.59
C ILE A 6 -5.49 -4.74 -4.79
N LYS A 7 -5.00 -5.97 -4.59
CA LYS A 7 -3.57 -6.30 -4.80
C LYS A 7 -3.12 -6.05 -6.24
N LEU A 8 -3.98 -6.39 -7.21
CA LEU A 8 -3.71 -6.09 -8.63
C LEU A 8 -3.61 -4.58 -8.86
N LEU A 9 -4.54 -3.80 -8.29
CA LEU A 9 -4.51 -2.34 -8.39
C LEU A 9 -3.28 -1.73 -7.73
N GLU A 10 -2.87 -2.22 -6.56
CA GLU A 10 -1.65 -1.74 -5.87
C GLU A 10 -0.41 -1.98 -6.71
N ARG A 11 -0.31 -3.16 -7.36
CA ARG A 11 0.78 -3.47 -8.28
C ARG A 11 0.77 -2.58 -9.51
N VAL A 12 -0.38 -2.45 -10.18
CA VAL A 12 -0.51 -1.62 -11.40
C VAL A 12 -0.23 -0.16 -11.09
N PHE A 13 -0.75 0.36 -9.99
CA PHE A 13 -0.48 1.71 -9.53
C PHE A 13 1.01 1.86 -9.20
N GLY A 14 1.61 0.94 -8.44
CA GLY A 14 3.03 0.99 -8.09
C GLY A 14 3.92 1.01 -9.33
N ASP A 15 3.66 0.15 -10.30
CA ASP A 15 4.41 0.09 -11.55
C ASP A 15 4.23 1.34 -12.40
N GLY A 16 3.00 1.84 -12.53
CA GLY A 16 2.71 3.09 -13.24
C GLY A 16 3.34 4.30 -12.56
N TYR A 17 3.20 4.39 -11.23
CA TYR A 17 3.73 5.48 -10.43
C TYR A 17 5.25 5.51 -10.45
N ARG A 18 5.94 4.35 -10.44
CA ARG A 18 7.40 4.29 -10.60
C ARG A 18 7.86 4.79 -11.97
N LYS A 19 7.14 4.44 -13.04
CA LYS A 19 7.48 4.80 -14.44
C LYS A 19 7.12 6.24 -14.82
N ALA A 20 6.12 6.84 -14.18
CA ALA A 20 5.66 8.18 -14.52
C ALA A 20 6.78 9.23 -14.36
N GLU A 21 6.99 10.06 -15.38
CA GLU A 21 7.93 11.18 -15.29
C GLU A 21 7.36 12.29 -14.40
N ASP A 22 6.08 12.63 -14.59
CA ASP A 22 5.34 13.53 -13.71
C ASP A 22 4.55 12.75 -12.65
N LYS A 23 5.14 12.64 -11.46
CA LYS A 23 4.50 11.97 -10.31
C LYS A 23 3.23 12.70 -9.86
N LEU A 24 3.23 14.03 -9.86
CA LEU A 24 2.08 14.82 -9.41
C LEU A 24 0.94 14.76 -10.42
N GLY A 25 1.26 14.80 -11.72
CA GLY A 25 0.31 14.56 -12.80
C GLY A 25 -0.32 13.18 -12.71
N PHE A 26 0.49 12.13 -12.45
CA PHE A 26 -0.03 10.78 -12.21
C PHE A 26 -0.99 10.72 -11.01
N MET A 27 -0.64 11.37 -9.89
CA MET A 27 -1.52 11.44 -8.73
C MET A 27 -2.87 12.09 -9.06
N ARG A 28 -2.87 13.21 -9.80
CA ARG A 28 -4.10 13.85 -10.26
C ARG A 28 -4.93 12.94 -11.16
N LEU A 29 -4.29 12.18 -12.06
CA LEU A 29 -4.98 11.24 -12.95
C LEU A 29 -5.56 10.04 -12.20
N SER A 30 -4.89 9.57 -11.14
CA SER A 30 -5.33 8.43 -10.34
C SER A 30 -6.61 8.67 -9.54
N GLY A 31 -7.04 9.92 -9.39
CA GLY A 31 -8.20 10.30 -8.60
C GLY A 31 -8.02 10.14 -7.09
N ILE A 32 -6.80 9.85 -6.61
CA ILE A 32 -6.47 9.86 -5.18
C ILE A 32 -6.43 11.31 -4.70
N PRO A 33 -7.21 11.68 -3.66
CA PRO A 33 -7.26 13.05 -3.20
C PRO A 33 -5.92 13.50 -2.61
N MET A 34 -5.44 14.68 -3.04
CA MET A 34 -4.27 15.32 -2.43
C MET A 34 -4.61 16.03 -1.12
N GLU A 35 -5.88 16.32 -0.90
CA GLU A 35 -6.41 16.88 0.34
C GLU A 35 -7.71 16.17 0.70
N MET A 36 -7.85 15.81 1.97
CA MET A 36 -8.98 15.03 2.46
C MET A 36 -9.51 15.63 3.76
N ALA A 37 -10.77 16.05 3.76
CA ALA A 37 -11.52 16.36 4.97
C ALA A 37 -12.41 15.16 5.35
N LEU A 38 -12.18 14.58 6.51
CA LEU A 38 -13.04 13.55 7.09
C LEU A 38 -13.96 14.22 8.12
N ASP A 39 -15.19 13.74 8.26
CA ASP A 39 -16.20 14.37 9.10
C ASP A 39 -15.68 14.64 10.52
N GLY A 40 -15.72 15.90 10.93
CA GLY A 40 -15.27 16.35 12.25
C GLY A 40 -13.74 16.39 12.45
N ARG A 41 -12.93 16.16 11.41
CA ARG A 41 -11.46 16.24 11.47
C ARG A 41 -10.91 17.40 10.66
N PRO A 42 -9.76 17.99 11.07
CA PRO A 42 -9.03 18.94 10.24
C PRO A 42 -8.68 18.34 8.87
N ALA A 43 -8.69 19.18 7.82
CA ALA A 43 -8.27 18.75 6.49
C ALA A 43 -6.82 18.27 6.53
N CYS A 44 -6.59 17.07 6.02
CA CYS A 44 -5.26 16.47 5.93
C CYS A 44 -4.73 16.59 4.49
N LYS A 45 -3.43 16.84 4.34
CA LYS A 45 -2.76 16.99 3.05
C LYS A 45 -1.85 15.79 2.79
N LEU A 46 -1.93 15.21 1.59
CA LEU A 46 -1.03 14.14 1.16
C LEU A 46 0.38 14.72 0.97
N VAL A 47 1.34 14.19 1.71
CA VAL A 47 2.74 14.64 1.63
C VAL A 47 3.67 13.60 1.05
N MET A 48 3.31 12.31 1.15
CA MET A 48 4.18 11.23 0.71
C MET A 48 3.35 10.04 0.24
N VAL A 49 3.81 9.43 -0.86
CA VAL A 49 3.32 8.17 -1.38
C VAL A 49 4.48 7.20 -1.32
N LYS A 50 4.33 6.15 -0.53
CA LYS A 50 5.34 5.11 -0.37
C LYS A 50 4.89 3.86 -1.11
N VAL A 51 5.77 3.39 -1.98
CA VAL A 51 5.61 2.15 -2.75
C VAL A 51 6.68 1.20 -2.27
N SER A 52 6.30 0.02 -1.79
CA SER A 52 7.23 -0.95 -1.23
C SER A 52 6.99 -2.32 -1.84
N ASP A 53 8.06 -3.01 -2.22
CA ASP A 53 8.01 -4.41 -2.66
C ASP A 53 8.57 -5.30 -1.55
N THR A 54 7.77 -6.28 -1.16
CA THR A 54 8.16 -7.30 -0.18
C THR A 54 8.36 -8.62 -0.90
N PHE A 55 9.50 -9.26 -0.66
CA PHE A 55 9.85 -10.56 -1.25
C PHE A 55 9.98 -11.59 -0.13
N THR A 56 9.17 -12.65 -0.19
CA THR A 56 9.30 -13.78 0.74
C THR A 56 10.21 -14.82 0.12
N VAL A 57 11.38 -15.04 0.73
CA VAL A 57 12.47 -15.85 0.15
C VAL A 57 12.65 -17.22 0.81
N GLY A 58 11.88 -17.54 1.85
CA GLY A 58 12.00 -18.79 2.57
C GLY A 58 11.13 -18.83 3.82
N SER A 59 11.17 -19.96 4.53
CA SER A 59 10.52 -20.17 5.82
C SER A 59 11.49 -20.76 6.83
N ALA A 60 11.24 -20.54 8.12
CA ALA A 60 12.02 -21.13 9.20
C ALA A 60 11.09 -21.79 10.20
N GLY A 61 11.47 -22.98 10.69
CA GLY A 61 10.73 -23.73 11.70
C GLY A 61 11.64 -24.18 12.85
N PRO A 62 11.07 -24.51 14.03
CA PRO A 62 11.85 -25.03 15.14
C PRO A 62 12.40 -26.43 14.81
N GLY A 63 13.68 -26.65 15.09
CA GLY A 63 14.29 -27.97 15.04
C GLY A 63 13.65 -28.89 16.10
N PHE A 64 13.30 -30.11 15.72
CA PHE A 64 12.71 -31.06 16.66
C PHE A 64 13.73 -31.43 17.75
N GLY A 65 13.48 -31.00 18.99
CA GLY A 65 14.32 -31.34 20.15
C GLY A 65 15.61 -30.52 20.30
N SER A 66 15.83 -29.48 19.50
CA SER A 66 16.96 -28.56 19.68
C SER A 66 16.51 -27.09 19.65
N ARG A 67 17.38 -26.17 20.09
CA ARG A 67 17.16 -24.71 19.96
C ARG A 67 17.50 -24.19 18.56
N ASP A 68 17.81 -25.08 17.62
CA ASP A 68 18.24 -24.70 16.28
C ASP A 68 17.03 -24.38 15.39
N LEU A 69 17.25 -23.47 14.44
CA LEU A 69 16.27 -23.13 13.40
C LEU A 69 16.59 -23.93 12.14
N VAL A 70 15.58 -24.60 11.59
CA VAL A 70 15.67 -25.19 10.25
C VAL A 70 15.18 -24.16 9.25
N TYR A 71 16.09 -23.70 8.37
CA TYR A 71 15.77 -22.75 7.32
C TYR A 71 15.50 -23.46 5.99
N HIS A 72 14.38 -23.10 5.36
CA HIS A 72 13.95 -23.62 4.07
C HIS A 72 13.86 -22.46 3.07
N PRO A 73 14.91 -22.23 2.27
CA PRO A 73 14.84 -21.24 1.19
C PRO A 73 13.82 -21.69 0.15
N PHE A 74 13.04 -20.76 -0.36
CA PHE A 74 12.13 -21.03 -1.46
C PHE A 74 12.90 -21.06 -2.78
N PRO A 75 12.60 -22.01 -3.69
CA PRO A 75 13.04 -21.94 -5.08
C PRO A 75 12.67 -20.58 -5.70
N GLY A 76 13.46 -20.10 -6.67
CA GLY A 76 13.23 -18.78 -7.29
C GLY A 76 11.81 -18.57 -7.83
N GLU A 77 11.18 -19.63 -8.34
CA GLU A 77 9.80 -19.62 -8.85
C GLU A 77 8.73 -19.49 -7.74
N MET A 78 9.09 -19.78 -6.49
CA MET A 78 8.23 -19.69 -5.31
C MET A 78 8.44 -18.40 -4.51
N VAL A 79 9.38 -17.54 -4.91
CA VAL A 79 9.56 -16.22 -4.30
C VAL A 79 8.35 -15.36 -4.66
N THR A 80 7.48 -15.14 -3.70
CA THR A 80 6.31 -14.27 -3.88
C THR A 80 6.73 -12.81 -3.71
N SER A 81 6.31 -11.95 -4.62
CA SER A 81 6.39 -10.49 -4.46
C SER A 81 5.03 -9.90 -4.11
N GLU A 82 5.02 -9.01 -3.14
CA GLU A 82 3.83 -8.22 -2.77
C GLU A 82 4.20 -6.75 -2.82
N THR A 83 3.52 -6.00 -3.68
CA THR A 83 3.62 -4.54 -3.73
C THR A 83 2.57 -3.96 -2.80
N ALA A 84 3.00 -3.09 -1.88
CA ALA A 84 2.14 -2.37 -0.96
C ALA A 84 2.22 -0.86 -1.20
N LEU A 85 1.09 -0.17 -1.02
CA LEU A 85 0.99 1.27 -1.12
C LEU A 85 0.57 1.89 0.21
N GLU A 86 1.32 2.90 0.62
CA GLU A 86 1.01 3.73 1.78
C GLU A 86 0.94 5.20 1.35
N PHE A 87 -0.15 5.86 1.72
CA PHE A 87 -0.41 7.27 1.46
C PHE A 87 -0.40 8.03 2.78
N ILE A 88 0.57 8.91 2.93
CA ILE A 88 0.86 9.58 4.19
C ILE A 88 0.32 11.00 4.12
N PHE A 89 -0.67 11.26 4.94
CA PHE A 89 -1.34 12.55 5.09
C PHE A 89 -0.90 13.23 6.37
N VAL A 90 -0.72 14.55 6.33
CA VAL A 90 -0.35 15.38 7.49
C VAL A 90 -1.43 16.42 7.75
N HIS A 91 -1.74 16.63 9.03
CA HIS A 91 -2.58 17.71 9.54
C HIS A 91 -1.90 18.36 10.76
N GLY A 92 -2.56 19.35 11.38
CA GLY A 92 -1.96 20.14 12.47
C GLY A 92 -1.49 19.33 13.68
N ASP A 93 -2.13 18.19 13.94
CA ASP A 93 -1.92 17.36 15.13
C ASP A 93 -1.10 16.09 14.88
N GLY A 94 -0.74 15.80 13.62
CA GLY A 94 0.07 14.63 13.29
C GLY A 94 -0.07 14.12 11.87
N THR A 95 0.24 12.83 11.72
CA THR A 95 0.34 12.13 10.45
C THR A 95 -0.56 10.90 10.46
N GLU A 96 -1.28 10.67 9.37
CA GLU A 96 -2.12 9.50 9.16
C GLU A 96 -1.68 8.76 7.90
N THR A 97 -1.59 7.43 7.98
CA THR A 97 -1.24 6.57 6.84
C THR A 97 -2.44 5.78 6.40
N TYR A 98 -2.71 5.81 5.09
CA TYR A 98 -3.81 5.10 4.46
C TYR A 98 -3.29 4.11 3.42
N THR A 99 -3.92 2.95 3.32
CA THR A 99 -3.72 2.00 2.22
C THR A 99 -4.61 2.36 1.02
N LEU A 100 -4.33 1.79 -0.16
CA LEU A 100 -5.18 2.00 -1.33
C LEU A 100 -6.63 1.55 -1.06
N ALA A 101 -6.81 0.40 -0.41
CA ALA A 101 -8.13 -0.11 -0.03
C ALA A 101 -8.93 0.87 0.84
N GLN A 102 -8.27 1.49 1.82
CA GLN A 102 -8.92 2.46 2.70
C GLN A 102 -9.34 3.72 1.95
N LEU A 103 -8.50 4.24 1.06
CA LEU A 103 -8.82 5.41 0.25
C LEU A 103 -9.97 5.17 -0.71
N LEU A 104 -10.01 4.00 -1.35
CA LEU A 104 -11.14 3.61 -2.20
C LEU A 104 -12.44 3.50 -1.40
N ALA A 105 -12.39 2.89 -0.21
CA ALA A 105 -13.55 2.81 0.66
C ALA A 105 -14.04 4.19 1.16
N ILE A 106 -13.14 5.15 1.39
CA ILE A 106 -13.49 6.54 1.75
C ILE A 106 -14.17 7.23 0.56
N ARG A 107 -13.64 7.04 -0.65
CA ARG A 107 -14.23 7.60 -1.88
C ARG A 107 -15.64 7.05 -2.12
N ASP A 108 -15.82 5.73 -2.06
CA ASP A 108 -17.12 5.09 -2.29
C ASP A 108 -18.19 5.53 -1.27
N ARG A 109 -17.80 5.87 -0.04
CA ARG A 109 -18.73 6.43 0.96
C ARG A 109 -19.17 7.86 0.64
N ARG A 110 -18.30 8.68 0.05
CA ARG A 110 -18.63 10.06 -0.36
C ARG A 110 -19.53 10.11 -1.59
N ASP A 111 -19.41 9.14 -2.49
CA ASP A 111 -20.23 9.06 -3.70
C ASP A 111 -21.62 8.45 -3.44
N ARG A 112 -21.93 8.05 -2.20
CA ARG A 112 -23.24 7.53 -1.82
C ARG A 112 -24.18 8.69 -1.43
N PRO A 113 -25.40 8.76 -2.00
CA PRO A 113 -26.35 9.86 -1.75
C PRO A 113 -26.92 9.85 -0.33
#